data_AF-A0A1V5LR18-F1
#
_entry.id   AF-A0A1V5LR18-F1
#
_cell.length_a   1.000
_cell.length_b   1.000
_cell.length_c   1.000
_cell.angle_alpha   90.00
_cell.angle_beta   90.00
_cell.angle_gamma   90.00
#
_symmetry.space_group_name_H-M   'P 1'
#
loop_
_entity.id
_entity.type
_entity.pdbx_description
1 polymer ?
#
loop_
_entity_poly.entity_id
_entity_poly.type
_entity_poly.pdbx_seq_one_letter_code
_entity_poly.pdbx_strand_id
1 'polypeptide(L)'
;MNQFPEEQFRPDESQGNTGLGSESNEESGQAAEEPVGTSSQPAPQPTLESGKIWENRTTKEILYGISKAKKSDYAVLRLASHDINIDGELLISKGSTVNGARLLLEEGSVEGYPAMKALLKITDGTYSLLDYSATQANAMHLEQGLKVRINNLLTSLPHLPETLEELNEGAAVAKMRSFNPSELESQPEESVKTKPLRGKGEAPPQVETAEEALQRTMPVAVIITIVVIVLAIIATIVVISFKPTIHQP
;
A
#
# COMPACT_ATOMS: atom_id res chain seq x y z
N MET A 1 34.21 -62.41 18.16
CA MET A 1 35.34 -61.86 18.93
C MET A 1 35.39 -60.37 18.65
N ASN A 2 34.90 -59.51 19.56
CA ASN A 2 35.65 -58.93 20.70
C ASN A 2 36.71 -57.94 20.19
N GLN A 3 36.90 -56.72 20.69
CA GLN A 3 36.43 -55.98 21.87
C GLN A 3 37.01 -54.55 21.68
N PHE A 4 36.32 -53.49 22.13
CA PHE A 4 37.01 -52.23 22.52
C PHE A 4 37.92 -52.53 23.73
N PRO A 5 39.00 -51.75 23.97
CA PRO A 5 38.91 -50.87 25.15
C PRO A 5 39.79 -49.59 25.17
N GLU A 6 39.34 -48.67 26.04
CA GLU A 6 40.07 -47.85 27.05
C GLU A 6 41.08 -46.79 26.58
N GLU A 7 40.85 -45.49 26.83
CA GLU A 7 40.83 -44.79 28.13
C GLU A 7 42.19 -44.88 28.86
N GLN A 8 42.97 -43.81 28.79
CA GLN A 8 44.21 -43.66 29.57
C GLN A 8 44.21 -42.32 30.33
N PHE A 9 44.08 -42.50 31.65
CA PHE A 9 44.98 -41.96 32.68
C PHE A 9 44.98 -40.45 33.01
N ARG A 10 44.31 -40.14 34.12
CA ARG A 10 44.71 -39.14 35.15
C ARG A 10 45.68 -39.83 36.14
N PRO A 11 46.59 -39.13 36.85
CA PRO A 11 46.23 -38.46 38.12
C PRO A 11 47.10 -37.23 38.53
N ASP A 12 46.61 -36.52 39.57
CA ASP A 12 47.30 -35.82 40.71
C ASP A 12 48.51 -34.88 40.44
N GLU A 13 48.78 -33.78 41.16
CA GLU A 13 48.47 -33.38 42.53
C GLU A 13 48.91 -31.92 42.78
N SER A 14 48.08 -31.19 43.51
CA SER A 14 48.45 -30.38 44.70
C SER A 14 49.20 -29.03 44.63
N GLN A 15 48.80 -28.22 45.64
CA GLN A 15 49.41 -27.02 46.24
C GLN A 15 49.20 -25.71 45.47
N GLY A 16 48.65 -24.64 46.04
CA GLY A 16 48.36 -24.32 47.44
C GLY A 16 48.74 -22.86 47.71
N ASN A 17 47.93 -22.20 48.53
CA ASN A 17 48.29 -21.11 49.45
C ASN A 17 48.06 -19.63 49.04
N THR A 18 46.98 -19.10 49.63
CA THR A 18 46.83 -17.84 50.41
C THR A 18 47.04 -16.46 49.79
N GLY A 19 45.99 -15.65 49.92
CA GLY A 19 46.05 -14.20 50.09
C GLY A 19 44.76 -13.69 50.71
N LEU A 20 44.73 -13.60 52.05
CA LEU A 20 43.71 -12.91 52.85
C LEU A 20 43.91 -11.39 52.71
N GLY A 21 42.81 -10.66 52.49
CA GLY A 21 42.76 -9.20 52.53
C GLY A 21 41.32 -8.76 52.71
N SER A 22 40.90 -8.64 53.96
CA SER A 22 39.61 -8.08 54.37
C SER A 22 39.68 -6.57 54.29
N GLU A 23 38.69 -5.90 53.69
CA GLU A 23 38.23 -4.59 54.11
C GLU A 23 36.80 -4.34 53.60
N SER A 24 35.96 -3.97 54.55
CA SER A 24 34.52 -3.70 54.49
C SER A 24 34.20 -2.41 53.73
N ASN A 25 33.08 -2.38 53.01
CA ASN A 25 32.24 -1.18 53.01
C ASN A 25 30.76 -1.50 52.75
N GLU A 26 29.93 -0.83 53.54
CA GLU A 26 28.48 -0.94 53.62
C GLU A 26 27.76 -0.27 52.45
N GLU A 27 26.58 -0.81 52.13
CA GLU A 27 25.34 -0.11 51.82
C GLU A 27 25.36 1.08 50.84
N SER A 28 24.86 0.84 49.62
CA SER A 28 24.03 1.80 48.90
C SER A 28 23.18 1.05 47.87
N GLY A 29 21.86 1.12 48.04
CA GLY A 29 20.90 0.58 47.09
C GLY A 29 21.10 1.19 45.70
N GLN A 30 21.39 0.34 44.73
CA GLN A 30 21.23 0.67 43.32
C GLN A 30 19.91 0.08 42.85
N ALA A 31 19.00 0.99 42.53
CA ALA A 31 17.82 0.74 41.76
C ALA A 31 18.19 -0.16 40.57
N ALA A 32 17.38 -1.19 40.35
CA ALA A 32 17.37 -1.90 39.09
C ALA A 32 17.06 -0.87 37.99
N GLU A 33 18.11 -0.40 37.31
CA GLU A 33 17.96 0.27 36.04
C GLU A 33 17.35 -0.75 35.09
N GLU A 34 16.06 -0.55 34.80
CA GLU A 34 15.41 -1.23 33.68
C GLU A 34 16.28 -1.02 32.43
N PRO A 35 16.58 -2.07 31.66
CA PRO A 35 17.32 -1.90 30.42
C PRO A 35 16.50 -1.02 29.49
N VAL A 36 17.01 0.19 29.28
CA VAL A 36 16.59 1.17 28.28
C VAL A 36 16.24 0.44 26.99
N GLY A 37 14.97 0.52 26.61
CA GLY A 37 14.41 -0.14 25.44
C GLY A 37 15.31 0.07 24.23
N THR A 38 15.85 -1.03 23.71
CA THR A 38 16.55 -1.03 22.44
C THR A 38 15.59 -0.49 21.40
N SER A 39 15.89 0.70 20.87
CA SER A 39 15.29 1.24 19.66
C SER A 39 15.40 0.16 18.59
N SER A 40 14.33 -0.62 18.43
CA SER A 40 14.29 -1.78 17.55
C SER A 40 14.14 -1.25 16.14
N GLN A 41 15.22 -0.73 15.59
CA GLN A 41 15.29 -0.44 14.18
C GLN A 41 15.07 -1.77 13.46
N PRO A 42 14.00 -1.91 12.68
CA PRO A 42 13.67 -3.18 12.06
C PRO A 42 14.84 -3.61 11.17
N ALA A 43 15.17 -4.91 11.21
CA ALA A 43 16.23 -5.48 10.41
C ALA A 43 16.07 -5.10 8.92
N PRO A 44 17.16 -4.85 8.18
CA PRO A 44 17.10 -4.47 6.78
C PRO A 44 16.40 -5.56 5.97
N GLN A 45 15.43 -5.16 5.15
CA GLN A 45 14.62 -6.08 4.34
C GLN A 45 15.35 -6.43 3.04
N PRO A 46 15.33 -7.70 2.59
CA PRO A 46 15.96 -8.07 1.33
C PRO A 46 15.29 -7.36 0.16
N THR A 47 16.09 -6.71 -0.68
CA THR A 47 15.62 -6.06 -1.91
C THR A 47 15.57 -7.09 -3.04
N LEU A 48 14.38 -7.35 -3.58
CA LEU A 48 14.12 -8.29 -4.67
C LEU A 48 14.38 -7.67 -6.05
N GLU A 49 14.16 -6.37 -6.17
CA GLU A 49 14.35 -5.60 -7.39
C GLU A 49 14.46 -4.11 -7.07
N SER A 50 15.26 -3.38 -7.83
CA SER A 50 15.28 -1.92 -7.78
C SER A 50 15.60 -1.33 -9.15
N GLY A 51 15.26 -0.07 -9.36
CA GLY A 51 15.53 0.60 -10.62
C GLY A 51 15.00 2.03 -10.68
N LYS A 52 15.02 2.60 -11.89
CA LYS A 52 14.52 3.94 -12.19
C LYS A 52 13.17 3.89 -12.92
N ILE A 53 12.34 4.89 -12.62
CA ILE A 53 11.10 5.22 -13.33
C ILE A 53 11.43 6.34 -14.29
N TRP A 54 11.11 6.16 -15.56
CA TRP A 54 11.43 7.09 -16.66
C TRP A 54 10.62 6.67 -17.89
N GLU A 55 10.63 7.49 -18.95
CA GLU A 55 9.80 7.40 -20.17
C GLU A 55 9.45 5.98 -20.65
N ASN A 56 10.42 5.07 -20.71
CA ASN A 56 10.25 3.70 -21.23
C ASN A 56 9.95 2.65 -20.14
N ARG A 57 9.98 3.03 -18.87
CA ARG A 57 9.74 2.17 -17.71
C ARG A 57 8.88 2.89 -16.68
N THR A 58 7.59 2.98 -16.99
CA THR A 58 6.59 3.60 -16.13
C THR A 58 6.22 2.71 -14.95
N THR A 59 5.50 3.26 -13.96
CA THR A 59 4.89 2.51 -12.86
C THR A 59 4.02 1.34 -13.34
N LYS A 60 3.37 1.49 -14.51
CA LYS A 60 2.61 0.42 -15.17
C LYS A 60 3.49 -0.77 -15.55
N GLU A 61 4.64 -0.52 -16.17
CA GLU A 61 5.59 -1.59 -16.55
C GLU A 61 6.21 -2.26 -15.33
N ILE A 62 6.49 -1.50 -14.27
CA ILE A 62 6.98 -2.04 -13.00
C ILE A 62 5.94 -2.96 -12.37
N LEU A 63 4.68 -2.51 -12.24
CA LEU A 63 3.58 -3.34 -11.73
C LEU A 63 3.35 -4.59 -12.58
N TYR A 64 3.44 -4.46 -13.91
CA TYR A 64 3.34 -5.59 -14.82
C TYR A 64 4.45 -6.61 -14.56
N GLY A 65 5.71 -6.16 -14.47
CA GLY A 65 6.86 -7.00 -14.13
C GLY A 65 6.70 -7.74 -12.80
N ILE A 66 6.25 -7.04 -11.75
CA ILE A 66 5.97 -7.64 -10.43
C ILE A 66 4.91 -8.73 -10.54
N SER A 67 3.79 -8.45 -11.24
CA SER A 67 2.68 -9.38 -11.40
C SER A 67 3.05 -10.67 -12.15
N LYS A 68 4.02 -10.58 -13.06
CA LYS A 68 4.50 -11.71 -13.86
C LYS A 68 5.58 -12.52 -13.16
N ALA A 69 6.51 -11.84 -12.49
CA ALA A 69 7.64 -12.50 -11.84
C ALA A 69 7.22 -13.20 -10.53
N LYS A 70 6.18 -12.71 -9.83
CA LYS A 70 5.68 -13.28 -8.56
C LYS A 70 6.81 -13.58 -7.56
N LYS A 71 7.72 -12.63 -7.39
CA LYS A 71 8.96 -12.81 -6.62
C LYS A 71 8.74 -12.99 -5.11
N SER A 72 7.62 -12.50 -4.58
CA SER A 72 7.27 -12.60 -3.16
C SER A 72 5.75 -12.58 -2.97
N ASP A 73 5.30 -13.26 -1.92
CA ASP A 73 3.91 -13.30 -1.49
C ASP A 73 3.53 -12.10 -0.61
N TYR A 74 4.51 -11.38 -0.07
CA TYR A 74 4.27 -10.21 0.76
C TYR A 74 5.43 -9.23 0.59
N ALA A 75 5.23 -8.25 -0.29
CA ALA A 75 6.27 -7.32 -0.70
C ALA A 75 5.82 -5.87 -0.58
N VAL A 76 6.75 -4.99 -0.23
CA VAL A 76 6.52 -3.54 -0.23
C VAL A 76 7.26 -2.93 -1.42
N LEU A 77 6.52 -2.30 -2.31
CA LEU A 77 7.07 -1.49 -3.40
C LEU A 77 7.22 -0.06 -2.90
N ARG A 78 8.47 0.38 -2.71
CA ARG A 78 8.80 1.77 -2.43
C ARG A 78 8.99 2.54 -3.72
N LEU A 79 8.44 3.74 -3.78
CA LEU A 79 8.47 4.62 -4.94
C LEU A 79 8.81 6.03 -4.48
N ALA A 80 9.87 6.60 -5.05
CA ALA A 80 10.28 7.97 -4.78
C ALA A 80 10.38 8.74 -6.09
N SER A 81 9.79 9.92 -6.16
CA SER A 81 9.88 10.81 -7.33
C SER A 81 10.99 11.84 -7.14
N HIS A 82 11.73 12.12 -8.22
CA HIS A 82 12.73 13.17 -8.22
C HIS A 82 12.13 14.58 -8.37
N ASP A 83 11.01 14.69 -9.09
CA ASP A 83 10.49 16.00 -9.52
C ASP A 83 9.55 16.63 -8.51
N ILE A 84 8.65 15.82 -7.93
CA ILE A 84 7.52 16.29 -7.13
C ILE A 84 7.66 15.99 -5.63
N ASN A 85 8.85 15.56 -5.20
CA ASN A 85 9.18 15.24 -3.81
C ASN A 85 8.15 14.32 -3.13
N ILE A 86 7.72 13.29 -3.86
CA ILE A 86 6.82 12.26 -3.34
C ILE A 86 7.65 11.03 -3.01
N ASP A 87 7.59 10.55 -1.77
CA ASP A 87 8.06 9.23 -1.36
C ASP A 87 6.89 8.44 -0.78
N GLY A 88 6.89 7.13 -0.97
CA GLY A 88 5.85 6.29 -0.42
C GLY A 88 6.00 4.81 -0.72
N GLU A 89 5.06 4.07 -0.18
CA GLU A 89 5.07 2.62 -0.08
C GLU A 89 3.75 2.03 -0.55
N LEU A 90 3.81 0.90 -1.26
CA LEU A 90 2.68 0.09 -1.69
C LEU A 90 2.85 -1.34 -1.20
N LEU A 91 1.90 -1.85 -0.42
CA LEU A 91 1.91 -3.25 0.01
C LEU A 91 1.26 -4.13 -1.07
N ILE A 92 2.03 -5.07 -1.59
CA ILE A 92 1.61 -6.07 -2.58
C ILE A 92 1.60 -7.45 -1.91
N SER A 93 0.45 -8.09 -1.88
CA SER A 93 0.28 -9.47 -1.45
C SER A 93 0.06 -10.42 -2.61
N LYS A 94 0.52 -11.66 -2.44
CA LYS A 94 0.38 -12.79 -3.37
C LYS A 94 0.80 -12.41 -4.79
N GLY A 95 1.81 -11.55 -4.90
CA GLY A 95 2.31 -10.96 -6.15
C GLY A 95 1.28 -10.28 -7.05
N SER A 96 0.06 -9.97 -6.58
CA SER A 96 -1.04 -9.60 -7.49
C SER A 96 -2.07 -8.63 -6.93
N THR A 97 -2.07 -8.38 -5.62
CA THR A 97 -3.08 -7.55 -4.96
C THR A 97 -2.42 -6.47 -4.11
N VAL A 98 -2.77 -5.21 -4.34
CA VAL A 98 -2.36 -4.07 -3.53
C VAL A 98 -3.31 -3.96 -2.32
N ASN A 99 -2.77 -4.07 -1.11
CA ASN A 99 -3.55 -4.05 0.14
C ASN A 99 -3.53 -2.70 0.85
N GLY A 100 -2.53 -1.87 0.58
CA GLY A 100 -2.42 -0.53 1.15
C GLY A 100 -1.39 0.30 0.45
N ALA A 101 -1.47 1.61 0.70
CA ALA A 101 -0.53 2.58 0.20
C ALA A 101 -0.33 3.69 1.22
N ARG A 102 0.86 4.26 1.26
CA ARG A 102 1.19 5.37 2.14
C ARG A 102 2.16 6.32 1.46
N LEU A 103 1.90 7.62 1.56
CA LEU A 103 2.88 8.65 1.28
C LEU A 103 3.63 8.98 2.57
N LEU A 104 4.95 9.10 2.45
CA LEU A 104 5.86 9.56 3.49
C LEU A 104 6.07 11.06 3.26
N LEU A 105 5.36 11.88 4.05
CA LEU A 105 5.47 13.34 4.00
C LEU A 105 6.15 13.82 5.29
N GLU A 106 6.77 15.00 5.25
CA GLU A 106 7.39 15.60 6.44
C GLU A 106 6.35 15.90 7.53
N GLU A 107 5.16 16.36 7.12
CA GLU A 107 4.04 16.67 8.00
C GLU A 107 2.86 15.71 7.74
N GLY A 108 2.94 14.52 8.34
CA GLY A 108 1.86 13.52 8.36
C GLY A 108 2.00 12.40 7.32
N SER A 109 0.93 11.64 7.12
CA SER A 109 0.84 10.62 6.08
C SER A 109 -0.49 10.69 5.37
N VAL A 110 -0.44 10.51 4.04
CA VAL A 110 -1.63 10.21 3.24
C VAL A 110 -1.64 8.70 3.04
N GLU A 111 -2.77 8.08 3.28
CA GLU A 111 -2.92 6.62 3.23
C GLU A 111 -4.06 6.22 2.29
N GLY A 112 -4.10 4.94 1.92
CA GLY A 112 -5.19 4.38 1.14
C GLY A 112 -5.15 4.74 -0.34
N TYR A 113 -6.34 4.81 -0.95
CA TYR A 113 -6.49 5.04 -2.39
C TYR A 113 -5.83 6.34 -2.89
N PRO A 114 -5.94 7.49 -2.19
CA PRO A 114 -5.29 8.73 -2.62
C PRO A 114 -3.77 8.59 -2.71
N ALA A 115 -3.14 7.92 -1.73
CA ALA A 115 -1.71 7.65 -1.73
C ALA A 115 -1.31 6.74 -2.90
N MET A 116 -2.06 5.66 -3.13
CA MET A 116 -1.82 4.76 -4.26
C MET A 116 -1.90 5.52 -5.59
N LYS A 117 -2.92 6.35 -5.78
CA LYS A 117 -3.12 7.14 -7.00
C LYS A 117 -1.96 8.12 -7.22
N ALA A 118 -1.46 8.77 -6.17
CA ALA A 118 -0.31 9.66 -6.27
C ALA A 118 0.97 8.91 -6.67
N LEU A 119 1.27 7.78 -6.01
CA LEU A 119 2.47 6.98 -6.29
C LEU A 119 2.47 6.41 -7.71
N LEU A 120 1.32 5.94 -8.20
CA LEU A 120 1.23 5.36 -9.54
C LEU A 120 1.29 6.40 -10.67
N LYS A 121 1.18 7.70 -10.35
CA LYS A 121 1.34 8.81 -11.30
C LYS A 121 2.79 9.28 -11.45
N ILE A 122 3.74 8.73 -10.68
CA ILE A 122 5.15 9.08 -10.78
C ILE A 122 5.68 8.72 -12.18
N THR A 123 6.23 9.70 -12.89
CA THR A 123 6.81 9.56 -14.23
C THR A 123 8.33 9.54 -14.24
N ASP A 124 8.97 10.23 -13.29
CA ASP A 124 10.42 10.22 -13.05
C ASP A 124 10.70 9.96 -11.56
N GLY A 125 11.53 8.95 -11.29
CA GLY A 125 11.85 8.54 -9.93
C GLY A 125 12.65 7.25 -9.83
N THR A 126 12.61 6.65 -8.64
CA THR A 126 13.18 5.34 -8.35
C THR A 126 12.16 4.43 -7.71
N TYR A 127 12.40 3.13 -7.81
CA TYR A 127 11.60 2.14 -7.12
C TYR A 127 12.48 1.05 -6.51
N SER A 128 11.99 0.44 -5.44
CA SER A 128 12.54 -0.78 -4.87
C SER A 128 11.43 -1.70 -4.37
N LEU A 129 11.54 -2.98 -4.70
CA LEU A 129 10.66 -4.03 -4.21
C LEU A 129 11.37 -4.76 -3.08
N LEU A 130 10.82 -4.65 -1.88
CA LEU A 130 11.35 -5.25 -0.67
C LEU A 130 10.52 -6.47 -0.28
N ASP A 131 11.16 -7.56 0.10
CA ASP A 131 10.47 -8.75 0.60
C ASP A 131 10.21 -8.62 2.10
N TYR A 132 8.93 -8.71 2.49
CA TYR A 132 8.48 -8.67 3.87
C TYR A 132 7.86 -10.02 4.30
N SER A 133 8.04 -11.09 3.51
CA SER A 133 7.42 -12.40 3.79
C SER A 133 7.78 -12.97 5.17
N ALA A 134 9.01 -12.75 5.63
CA ALA A 134 9.49 -13.19 6.95
C ALA A 134 9.18 -12.20 8.10
N THR A 135 8.76 -10.98 7.78
CA THR A 135 8.75 -9.80 8.68
C THR A 135 7.47 -8.97 8.50
N GLN A 136 6.34 -9.63 8.26
CA GLN A 136 5.06 -8.98 7.92
C GLN A 136 4.65 -7.90 8.95
N ALA A 137 4.98 -8.12 10.24
CA ALA A 137 4.74 -7.16 11.32
C ALA A 137 5.30 -5.75 11.01
N ASN A 138 6.42 -5.66 10.27
CA ASN A 138 7.08 -4.40 9.94
C ASN A 138 6.36 -3.60 8.83
N ALA A 139 5.35 -4.18 8.17
CA ALA A 139 4.55 -3.53 7.13
C ALA A 139 3.05 -3.48 7.47
N MET A 140 2.69 -3.74 8.73
CA MET A 140 1.29 -3.73 9.19
C MET A 140 0.58 -2.39 8.98
N HIS A 141 1.31 -1.27 9.00
CA HIS A 141 0.76 0.06 8.72
C HIS A 141 0.20 0.19 7.29
N LEU A 142 0.55 -0.73 6.39
CA LEU A 142 0.03 -0.79 5.02
C LEU A 142 -1.11 -1.80 4.87
N GLU A 143 -1.60 -2.45 5.94
CA GLU A 143 -2.76 -3.35 5.87
C GLU A 143 -4.09 -2.61 5.96
N GLN A 144 -4.30 -1.67 5.05
CA GLN A 144 -5.46 -0.75 5.05
C GLN A 144 -6.72 -1.34 4.40
N GLY A 145 -6.64 -2.56 3.86
CA GLY A 145 -7.81 -3.25 3.30
C GLY A 145 -8.25 -2.81 1.91
N LEU A 146 -7.41 -2.11 1.12
CA LEU A 146 -7.70 -1.66 -0.25
C LEU A 146 -8.09 -2.80 -1.21
N LYS A 147 -7.37 -3.94 -1.14
CA LYS A 147 -7.62 -5.18 -1.91
C LYS A 147 -7.79 -4.96 -3.42
N VAL A 148 -6.95 -4.12 -4.02
CA VAL A 148 -7.00 -3.81 -5.45
C VAL A 148 -6.13 -4.78 -6.25
N ARG A 149 -6.69 -5.45 -7.26
CA ARG A 149 -5.88 -6.31 -8.14
C ARG A 149 -5.00 -5.47 -9.06
N ILE A 150 -3.72 -5.85 -9.18
CA ILE A 150 -2.77 -5.19 -10.10
C ILE A 150 -3.32 -5.15 -11.53
N ASN A 151 -3.97 -6.22 -11.99
CA ASN A 151 -4.59 -6.23 -13.33
C ASN A 151 -5.61 -5.10 -13.53
N ASN A 152 -6.38 -4.72 -12.51
CA ASN A 152 -7.33 -3.62 -12.60
C ASN A 152 -6.61 -2.25 -12.70
N LEU A 153 -5.46 -2.13 -12.05
CA LEU A 153 -4.59 -0.95 -12.17
C LEU A 153 -3.99 -0.87 -13.58
N LEU A 154 -3.48 -1.98 -14.11
CA LEU A 154 -2.87 -2.03 -15.44
C LEU A 154 -3.84 -1.61 -16.56
N THR A 155 -5.13 -1.95 -16.45
CA THR A 155 -6.15 -1.54 -17.42
C THR A 155 -6.53 -0.06 -17.31
N SER A 156 -6.34 0.53 -16.13
CA SER A 156 -6.79 1.90 -15.84
C SER A 156 -5.64 2.92 -15.97
N LEU A 157 -4.38 2.48 -15.85
CA LEU A 157 -3.22 3.37 -16.00
C LEU A 157 -3.02 3.82 -17.46
N PRO A 158 -2.79 5.13 -17.69
CA PRO A 158 -2.45 6.17 -16.69
C PRO A 158 -3.66 6.93 -16.08
N HIS A 159 -4.88 6.69 -16.57
CA HIS A 159 -6.09 7.42 -16.17
C HIS A 159 -6.86 6.71 -15.04
N LEU A 160 -6.29 6.74 -13.83
CA LEU A 160 -6.96 6.19 -12.64
C LEU A 160 -8.22 7.01 -12.28
N PRO A 161 -9.34 6.35 -11.94
CA PRO A 161 -10.58 7.02 -11.53
C PRO A 161 -10.42 7.81 -10.23
N GLU A 162 -11.44 8.58 -9.84
CA GLU A 162 -11.40 9.39 -8.62
C GLU A 162 -11.66 8.56 -7.36
N THR A 163 -12.41 7.47 -7.48
CA THR A 163 -12.81 6.61 -6.37
C THR A 163 -12.32 5.17 -6.53
N LEU A 164 -12.23 4.46 -5.40
CA LEU A 164 -11.84 3.04 -5.37
C LEU A 164 -12.94 2.16 -5.96
N GLU A 165 -14.20 2.54 -5.74
CA GLU A 165 -15.40 1.88 -6.21
C GLU A 165 -15.42 1.83 -7.74
N GLU A 166 -15.21 2.97 -8.40
CA GLU A 166 -15.12 3.09 -9.87
C GLU A 166 -14.00 2.22 -10.46
N LEU A 167 -12.85 2.12 -9.78
CA LEU A 167 -11.75 1.26 -10.25
C LEU A 167 -12.15 -0.22 -10.25
N ASN A 168 -12.91 -0.66 -9.25
CA ASN A 168 -13.35 -2.03 -9.13
C ASN A 168 -14.50 -2.35 -10.08
N GLU A 169 -15.44 -1.42 -10.27
CA GLU A 169 -16.56 -1.56 -11.20
C GLU A 169 -16.10 -1.51 -12.66
N GLY A 170 -15.21 -0.57 -13.01
CA GLY A 170 -14.65 -0.44 -14.35
C GLY A 170 -13.94 -1.70 -14.82
N ALA A 171 -13.27 -2.41 -13.91
CA ALA A 171 -12.67 -3.70 -14.21
C ALA A 171 -13.70 -4.83 -14.47
N ALA A 172 -14.88 -4.78 -13.84
CA ALA A 172 -15.96 -5.72 -14.11
C ALA A 172 -16.59 -5.47 -15.48
N VAL A 173 -16.83 -4.21 -15.84
CA VAL A 173 -17.38 -3.82 -17.14
C VAL A 173 -16.41 -4.13 -18.29
N ALA A 174 -15.11 -3.89 -18.11
CA ALA A 174 -14.09 -4.23 -19.10
C ALA A 174 -14.07 -5.74 -19.41
N LYS A 175 -14.23 -6.59 -18.38
CA LYS A 175 -14.32 -8.05 -18.56
C LYS A 175 -15.57 -8.48 -19.31
N MET A 176 -16.71 -7.83 -19.06
CA MET A 176 -17.96 -8.11 -19.78
C MET A 176 -17.86 -7.73 -21.27
N ARG A 177 -17.15 -6.65 -21.60
CA ARG A 177 -16.92 -6.24 -23.01
C ARG A 177 -15.92 -7.12 -23.75
N SER A 178 -14.98 -7.76 -23.04
CA SER A 178 -14.07 -8.74 -23.64
C SER A 178 -14.69 -10.11 -23.86
N PHE A 179 -15.94 -10.33 -23.45
CA PHE A 179 -16.65 -11.58 -23.72
C PHE A 179 -17.10 -11.57 -25.19
N ASN A 180 -16.35 -12.28 -26.04
CA ASN A 180 -16.69 -12.44 -27.45
C ASN A 180 -17.65 -13.64 -27.58
N PRO A 181 -18.94 -13.44 -27.91
CA PRO A 181 -19.90 -14.55 -28.05
C PRO A 181 -19.56 -15.52 -29.19
N SER A 182 -18.57 -15.18 -30.04
CA SER A 182 -18.13 -16.01 -31.17
C SER A 182 -17.33 -17.26 -30.74
N GLU A 183 -16.92 -17.40 -29.47
CA GLU A 183 -16.29 -18.64 -28.97
C GLU A 183 -17.30 -19.71 -28.51
N LEU A 184 -18.61 -19.43 -28.53
CA LEU A 184 -19.64 -20.37 -28.10
C LEU A 184 -20.13 -21.33 -29.21
N GLU A 185 -19.70 -21.14 -30.46
CA GLU A 185 -20.16 -21.93 -31.61
C GLU A 185 -19.29 -23.17 -31.94
N SER A 186 -18.30 -23.52 -31.11
CA SER A 186 -17.37 -24.63 -31.41
C SER A 186 -17.39 -25.81 -30.43
N GLN A 187 -18.48 -26.01 -29.67
CA GLN A 187 -18.67 -27.26 -28.91
C GLN A 187 -19.86 -28.05 -29.45
N PRO A 188 -19.65 -29.26 -30.01
CA PRO A 188 -20.74 -30.15 -30.34
C PRO A 188 -21.44 -30.60 -29.05
N GLU A 189 -22.77 -30.57 -29.12
CA GLU A 189 -23.70 -30.89 -28.05
C GLU A 189 -23.47 -32.30 -27.49
N GLU A 190 -22.99 -32.41 -26.25
CA GLU A 190 -23.19 -33.63 -25.46
C GLU A 190 -24.11 -33.34 -24.28
N SER A 191 -25.29 -33.93 -24.39
CA SER A 191 -26.45 -33.85 -23.53
C SER A 191 -26.18 -34.10 -22.04
N VAL A 192 -26.62 -33.19 -21.17
CA VAL A 192 -26.98 -33.54 -19.78
C VAL A 192 -28.35 -32.96 -19.40
N LYS A 193 -29.12 -33.87 -18.83
CA LYS A 193 -30.57 -33.87 -18.61
C LYS A 193 -30.93 -33.15 -17.30
N THR A 194 -31.89 -32.21 -17.41
CA THR A 194 -32.95 -31.85 -16.44
C THR A 194 -32.61 -31.31 -15.04
N LYS A 195 -33.12 -30.10 -14.74
CA LYS A 195 -34.27 -29.90 -13.83
C LYS A 195 -34.91 -28.51 -13.99
N PRO A 196 -36.24 -28.38 -14.06
CA PRO A 196 -36.91 -27.09 -14.21
C PRO A 196 -37.20 -26.46 -12.84
N LEU A 197 -36.89 -25.17 -12.68
CA LEU A 197 -37.44 -24.35 -11.60
C LEU A 197 -38.30 -23.26 -12.21
N ARG A 198 -39.60 -23.45 -11.97
CA ARG A 198 -40.76 -22.69 -12.41
C ARG A 198 -40.84 -21.37 -11.64
N GLY A 199 -40.60 -20.27 -12.37
CA GLY A 199 -41.28 -18.98 -12.37
C GLY A 199 -41.73 -18.30 -11.08
N LYS A 200 -41.36 -17.02 -10.94
CA LYS A 200 -42.28 -15.98 -10.45
C LYS A 200 -41.89 -14.58 -10.97
N GLY A 201 -42.79 -14.01 -11.77
CA GLY A 201 -43.11 -12.57 -11.77
C GLY A 201 -42.20 -11.63 -12.56
N GLU A 202 -42.55 -11.43 -13.82
CA GLU A 202 -42.22 -10.25 -14.60
C GLU A 202 -42.84 -9.00 -13.94
N ALA A 203 -42.05 -7.95 -13.73
CA ALA A 203 -42.53 -6.58 -13.61
C ALA A 203 -41.77 -5.74 -14.65
N PRO A 204 -42.46 -4.91 -15.45
CA PRO A 204 -41.82 -4.17 -16.53
C PRO A 204 -40.79 -3.16 -16.00
N PRO A 205 -39.74 -2.83 -16.78
CA PRO A 205 -38.80 -1.79 -16.39
C PRO A 205 -39.55 -0.46 -16.31
N GLN A 206 -39.63 0.11 -15.11
CA GLN A 206 -40.12 1.46 -14.90
C GLN A 206 -39.18 2.43 -15.62
N VAL A 207 -39.71 3.12 -16.62
CA VAL A 207 -39.03 4.24 -17.26
C VAL A 207 -39.05 5.39 -16.26
N GLU A 208 -37.92 5.60 -15.57
CA GLU A 208 -37.74 6.75 -14.70
C GLU A 208 -37.66 8.00 -15.59
N THR A 209 -38.73 8.80 -15.55
CA THR A 209 -38.89 10.04 -16.30
C THR A 209 -37.82 11.05 -15.86
N ALA A 210 -37.36 11.90 -16.79
CA ALA A 210 -36.26 12.87 -16.66
C ALA A 210 -36.37 13.89 -15.49
N GLU A 211 -37.41 13.83 -14.70
CA GLU A 211 -37.68 14.73 -13.58
C GLU A 211 -36.97 14.28 -12.28
N GLU A 212 -36.67 12.98 -12.11
CA GLU A 212 -35.92 12.49 -10.92
C GLU A 212 -34.41 12.77 -10.98
N ALA A 213 -33.85 13.04 -12.16
CA ALA A 213 -32.45 13.43 -12.31
C ALA A 213 -32.16 14.87 -11.82
N LEU A 214 -33.19 15.72 -11.72
CA LEU A 214 -33.02 17.14 -11.36
C LEU A 214 -32.95 17.38 -9.84
N GLN A 215 -33.52 16.48 -9.02
CA GLN A 215 -33.48 16.64 -7.56
C GLN A 215 -32.17 16.18 -6.91
N ARG A 216 -31.37 15.34 -7.59
CA ARG A 216 -30.05 14.90 -7.08
C ARG A 216 -28.92 15.90 -7.30
N THR A 217 -29.08 16.88 -8.19
CA THR A 217 -28.02 17.85 -8.51
C THR A 217 -28.08 19.13 -7.68
N MET A 218 -29.19 19.38 -6.96
CA MET A 218 -29.35 20.57 -6.11
C MET A 218 -28.32 20.69 -4.96
N PRO A 219 -27.96 19.65 -4.18
CA PRO A 219 -27.03 19.85 -3.07
C PRO A 219 -25.61 20.18 -3.56
N VAL A 220 -25.19 19.64 -4.72
CA VAL A 220 -23.84 19.87 -5.27
C VAL A 220 -23.71 21.28 -5.84
N ALA A 221 -24.72 21.77 -6.56
CA ALA A 221 -24.70 23.12 -7.13
C ALA A 221 -24.67 24.22 -6.04
N VAL A 222 -25.37 24.01 -4.92
CA VAL A 222 -25.36 24.93 -3.77
C VAL A 222 -23.98 25.00 -3.12
N ILE A 223 -23.31 23.86 -2.93
CA ILE A 223 -21.95 23.81 -2.35
C ILE A 223 -20.96 24.57 -3.25
N ILE A 224 -20.99 24.32 -4.56
CA ILE A 224 -20.11 25.01 -5.51
C ILE A 224 -20.34 26.52 -5.46
N THR A 225 -21.60 26.96 -5.42
CA THR A 225 -21.94 28.39 -5.39
C THR A 225 -21.44 29.07 -4.11
N ILE A 226 -21.56 28.39 -2.96
CA ILE A 226 -21.06 28.90 -1.66
C ILE A 226 -19.52 29.04 -1.70
N VAL A 227 -18.80 28.05 -2.22
CA VAL A 227 -17.33 28.10 -2.32
C VAL A 227 -16.86 29.27 -3.19
N VAL A 228 -17.51 29.50 -4.32
CA VAL A 228 -17.18 30.63 -5.22
C VAL A 228 -17.41 31.98 -4.54
N ILE A 229 -18.52 32.13 -3.81
CA ILE A 229 -18.82 33.38 -3.07
C ILE A 229 -17.79 33.61 -1.95
N VAL A 230 -17.43 32.58 -1.20
CA VAL A 230 -16.43 32.69 -0.12
C VAL A 230 -15.05 33.08 -0.68
N LEU A 231 -14.62 32.47 -1.79
CA LEU A 231 -13.37 32.83 -2.45
C LEU A 231 -13.38 34.27 -2.99
N ALA A 232 -14.51 34.72 -3.54
CA ALA A 232 -14.66 36.11 -3.98
C ALA A 232 -14.55 37.10 -2.82
N ILE A 233 -15.16 36.78 -1.66
CA ILE A 233 -15.08 37.62 -0.45
C ILE A 233 -13.63 37.67 0.06
N ILE A 234 -12.94 36.53 0.14
CA ILE A 234 -11.54 36.48 0.57
C ILE A 234 -10.67 37.32 -0.37
N ALA A 235 -10.85 37.19 -1.69
CA ALA A 235 -10.12 37.98 -2.67
C ALA A 235 -10.35 39.49 -2.49
N THR A 236 -11.60 39.93 -2.23
CA THR A 236 -11.87 41.34 -1.94
C THR A 236 -11.24 41.84 -0.64
N ILE A 237 -11.20 41.02 0.42
CA ILE A 237 -10.56 41.38 1.70
C ILE A 237 -9.05 41.54 1.52
N VAL A 238 -8.41 40.66 0.76
CA VAL A 238 -6.97 40.74 0.44
C VAL A 238 -6.66 42.03 -0.33
N VAL A 239 -7.45 42.37 -1.34
CA VAL A 239 -7.26 43.61 -2.12
C VAL A 239 -7.43 44.87 -1.27
N ILE A 240 -8.37 44.87 -0.32
CA ILE A 240 -8.57 46.01 0.58
C ILE A 240 -7.43 46.13 1.61
N SER A 241 -6.95 45.00 2.13
CA SER A 241 -5.90 44.95 3.15
C SER A 241 -4.51 45.29 2.59
N PHE A 242 -4.28 45.04 1.29
CA PHE A 242 -3.02 45.34 0.60
C PHE A 242 -3.11 46.60 -0.27
N LYS A 243 -3.70 47.70 0.23
CA LYS A 243 -3.45 49.02 -0.36
C LYS A 243 -2.07 49.52 0.10
N PRO A 244 -1.05 49.60 -0.76
CA PRO A 244 0.24 50.18 -0.38
C PRO A 244 0.04 51.68 -0.16
N THR A 245 0.41 52.16 1.04
CA THR A 245 0.54 53.58 1.33
C THR A 245 1.63 54.14 0.42
N ILE A 246 1.24 54.82 -0.66
CA ILE A 246 2.17 55.57 -1.50
C ILE A 246 2.66 56.74 -0.66
N HIS A 247 3.90 56.66 -0.16
CA HIS A 247 4.63 57.84 0.27
C HIS A 247 4.92 58.70 -0.96
N GLN A 248 4.19 59.80 -1.11
CA GLN A 248 4.58 60.88 -2.01
C GLN A 248 5.74 61.67 -1.38
N PRO A 249 6.67 62.18 -2.21
CA PRO A 249 7.84 62.95 -1.76
C PRO A 249 7.48 64.32 -1.18
#